data_AF-A0A7C2W4N2-F1
#
_entry.id   AF-A0A7C2W4N2-F1
#
_cell.length_a   1.000
_cell.length_b   1.000
_cell.length_c   1.000
_cell.angle_alpha   90.00
_cell.angle_beta   90.00
_cell.angle_gamma   90.00
#
_symmetry.space_group_name_H-M   'P 1'
#
loop_
_entity.id
_entity.type
_entity.pdbx_description
1 polymer ?
#
loop_
_entity_poly.entity_id
_entity_poly.type
_entity_poly.pdbx_seq_one_letter_code
_entity_poly.pdbx_strand_id
1 'polypeptide(L)'
;PPRYVAGMLPPWPEDLVQDGTVNLRDVEALVADWLEDDYYVTTSAPTGGQVAYYPFNGNANDASGNAHHGTANGAVTYGTGVYGQAAHLNGADAYISVGAVGISGAAARTIAGWARADTLTITNWTNLFGFTNSLTEGQGNRSFDIEKLGNWNFGYGIHVYGWERPIMPLDLDWHHLAATYDGTTIAWYGDGRAVGSEARALDTVDNVQMGKRGDNTAYFPGSIDDVYIYNTALTQAQICYLAGAGAPQWYAPVLSPANISDAEPQGDKVVNFKDLALILARWLQTQVWPAP
;
A
#
# COMPACT_ATOMS: atom_id res chain seq x y z
N PRO A 1 -14.99 34.76 -27.60
CA PRO A 1 -14.68 33.40 -27.11
C PRO A 1 -14.41 33.41 -25.59
N PRO A 2 -15.12 32.59 -24.79
CA PRO A 2 -14.76 32.45 -23.39
C PRO A 2 -13.31 31.94 -23.32
N ARG A 3 -12.44 32.69 -22.66
CA ARG A 3 -11.05 32.31 -22.43
C ARG A 3 -11.03 31.41 -21.20
N TYR A 4 -10.36 30.26 -21.33
CA TYR A 4 -10.02 29.38 -20.21
C TYR A 4 -9.41 30.19 -19.06
N VAL A 5 -9.94 30.00 -17.86
CA VAL A 5 -9.36 30.51 -16.62
C VAL A 5 -8.95 29.29 -15.82
N ALA A 6 -7.64 29.01 -15.78
CA ALA A 6 -7.08 27.96 -14.95
C ALA A 6 -7.55 28.15 -13.50
N GLY A 7 -8.17 27.11 -12.91
CA GLY A 7 -8.59 27.10 -11.50
C GLY A 7 -10.06 27.42 -11.20
N MET A 8 -10.95 27.50 -12.19
CA MET A 8 -12.40 27.73 -11.95
C MET A 8 -13.35 26.60 -12.39
N LEU A 9 -12.85 25.50 -12.96
CA LEU A 9 -13.67 24.31 -13.22
C LEU A 9 -13.58 23.35 -12.02
N PRO A 10 -14.70 22.74 -11.58
CA PRO A 10 -14.63 21.65 -10.60
C PRO A 10 -13.74 20.52 -11.16
N PRO A 11 -13.07 19.71 -10.32
CA PRO A 11 -12.35 18.55 -10.81
C PRO A 11 -13.36 17.60 -11.47
N TRP A 12 -13.23 17.43 -12.78
CA TRP A 12 -14.11 16.54 -13.53
C TRP A 12 -13.52 15.13 -13.42
N PRO A 13 -14.30 14.11 -13.04
CA PRO A 13 -13.80 12.74 -13.00
C PRO A 13 -13.27 12.27 -14.36
N GLU A 14 -13.70 12.92 -15.45
CA GLU A 14 -13.27 12.62 -16.82
C GLU A 14 -11.95 13.33 -17.24
N ASP A 15 -11.39 14.24 -16.43
CA ASP A 15 -10.07 14.89 -16.64
C ASP A 15 -8.98 14.05 -15.94
N LEU A 16 -8.56 12.98 -16.61
CA LEU A 16 -7.70 11.95 -16.07
C LEU A 16 -6.26 12.44 -15.87
N VAL A 17 -5.81 13.44 -16.65
CA VAL A 17 -4.47 14.02 -16.54
C VAL A 17 -4.41 15.31 -15.71
N GLN A 18 -5.55 15.74 -15.16
CA GLN A 18 -5.71 16.91 -14.28
C GLN A 18 -5.20 18.22 -14.89
N ASP A 19 -5.40 18.41 -16.20
CA ASP A 19 -4.97 19.61 -16.91
C ASP A 19 -6.08 20.69 -17.01
N GLY A 20 -7.25 20.40 -16.46
CA GLY A 20 -8.43 21.25 -16.45
C GLY A 20 -9.23 21.17 -17.74
N THR A 21 -8.94 20.21 -18.63
CA THR A 21 -9.70 19.95 -19.86
C THR A 21 -9.84 18.46 -20.10
N VAL A 22 -10.96 18.04 -20.71
CA VAL A 22 -11.15 16.66 -21.17
C VAL A 22 -10.85 16.62 -22.66
N ASN A 23 -9.75 15.98 -23.04
CA ASN A 23 -9.16 16.02 -24.36
C ASN A 23 -8.57 14.66 -24.80
N LEU A 24 -7.81 14.63 -25.90
CA LEU A 24 -7.21 13.39 -26.45
C LEU A 24 -6.28 12.68 -25.45
N ARG A 25 -5.60 13.42 -24.57
CA ARG A 25 -4.69 12.85 -23.56
C ARG A 25 -5.44 12.03 -22.51
N ASP A 26 -6.67 12.43 -22.19
CA ASP A 26 -7.54 11.63 -21.31
C ASP A 26 -8.02 10.36 -22.02
N VAL A 27 -8.28 10.44 -23.32
CA VAL A 27 -8.58 9.24 -24.13
C VAL A 27 -7.37 8.31 -24.19
N GLU A 28 -6.16 8.83 -24.34
CA GLU A 28 -4.92 8.04 -24.32
C GLU A 28 -4.72 7.36 -22.96
N ALA A 29 -4.99 8.06 -21.85
CA ALA A 29 -4.96 7.48 -20.51
C ALA A 29 -6.00 6.35 -20.35
N LEU A 30 -7.24 6.57 -20.81
CA LEU A 30 -8.27 5.55 -20.79
C LEU A 30 -7.90 4.33 -21.65
N VAL A 31 -7.24 4.53 -22.80
CA VAL A 31 -6.80 3.41 -23.66
C VAL A 31 -5.72 2.56 -22.98
N ALA A 32 -4.89 3.13 -22.11
CA ALA A 32 -3.93 2.36 -21.33
C ALA A 32 -4.62 1.36 -20.38
N ASP A 33 -5.82 1.71 -19.91
CA ASP A 33 -6.56 0.95 -18.90
C ASP A 33 -7.77 0.19 -19.49
N TRP A 34 -8.00 0.26 -20.81
CA TRP A 34 -9.20 -0.25 -21.53
C TRP A 34 -9.58 -1.72 -21.27
N LEU A 35 -8.66 -2.52 -20.73
CA LEU A 35 -8.86 -3.94 -20.47
C LEU A 35 -8.71 -4.29 -18.98
N GLU A 36 -8.70 -3.30 -18.10
CA GLU A 36 -8.78 -3.55 -16.67
C GLU A 36 -10.21 -3.92 -16.29
N ASP A 37 -10.39 -5.15 -15.82
CA ASP A 37 -11.61 -5.70 -15.28
C ASP A 37 -11.46 -6.09 -13.81
N ASP A 38 -12.58 -6.13 -13.11
CA ASP A 38 -12.63 -6.78 -11.82
C ASP A 38 -12.28 -8.26 -12.03
N TYR A 39 -11.52 -8.83 -11.11
CA TYR A 39 -11.18 -10.25 -11.22
C TYR A 39 -11.17 -10.96 -9.89
N TYR A 40 -11.34 -12.28 -9.97
CA TYR A 40 -11.23 -13.17 -8.83
C TYR A 40 -9.88 -13.87 -8.84
N VAL A 41 -9.22 -13.88 -7.69
CA VAL A 41 -8.02 -14.69 -7.46
C VAL A 41 -8.41 -15.88 -6.60
N THR A 42 -8.13 -17.08 -7.10
CA THR A 42 -8.14 -18.28 -6.24
C THR A 42 -6.96 -18.17 -5.28
N THR A 43 -7.27 -18.01 -4.01
CA THR A 43 -6.24 -17.79 -2.99
C THR A 43 -5.60 -19.11 -2.57
N SER A 44 -4.41 -19.02 -2.01
CA SER A 44 -3.71 -20.18 -1.46
C SER A 44 -3.01 -19.80 -0.17
N ALA A 45 -3.21 -20.57 0.90
CA ALA A 45 -2.51 -20.34 2.14
C ALA A 45 -0.98 -20.45 1.95
N PRO A 46 -0.16 -19.58 2.58
CA PRO A 46 1.27 -19.83 2.72
C PRO A 46 1.51 -21.16 3.42
N THR A 47 2.32 -22.03 2.81
CA THR A 47 2.58 -23.40 3.34
C THR A 47 3.88 -23.50 4.15
N GLY A 48 4.63 -22.41 4.30
CA GLY A 48 5.87 -22.38 5.05
C GLY A 48 6.56 -21.02 5.00
N GLY A 49 7.67 -20.91 5.73
CA GLY A 49 8.49 -19.71 5.76
C GLY A 49 7.96 -18.57 6.63
N GLN A 50 6.87 -18.78 7.38
CA GLN A 50 6.38 -17.81 8.35
C GLN A 50 7.40 -17.66 9.49
N VAL A 51 7.92 -16.45 9.65
CA VAL A 51 8.89 -16.09 10.69
C VAL A 51 8.20 -15.46 11.87
N ALA A 52 7.26 -14.54 11.65
CA ALA A 52 6.50 -13.91 12.72
C ALA A 52 5.08 -13.56 12.27
N TYR A 53 4.16 -13.51 13.23
CA TYR A 53 2.77 -13.09 13.02
C TYR A 53 2.24 -12.34 14.25
N TYR A 54 1.72 -11.14 14.05
CA TYR A 54 1.23 -10.27 15.13
C TYR A 54 -0.25 -9.95 14.90
N PRO A 55 -1.17 -10.68 15.56
CA PRO A 55 -2.61 -10.46 15.44
C PRO A 55 -3.12 -9.32 16.34
N PHE A 56 -2.25 -8.73 17.16
CA PHE A 56 -2.55 -7.65 18.12
C PHE A 56 -3.80 -7.80 19.02
N ASN A 57 -4.22 -9.04 19.27
CA ASN A 57 -5.31 -9.39 20.18
C ASN A 57 -4.95 -9.16 21.66
N GLY A 58 -4.85 -7.88 22.04
CA GLY A 58 -4.57 -7.39 23.38
C GLY A 58 -3.08 -7.32 23.76
N ASN A 59 -2.16 -7.66 22.86
CA ASN A 59 -0.71 -7.66 23.10
C ASN A 59 0.09 -7.67 21.78
N ALA A 60 1.41 -7.47 21.85
CA ALA A 60 2.32 -7.49 20.71
C ALA A 60 3.07 -8.84 20.55
N ASN A 61 2.50 -9.94 21.05
CA ASN A 61 3.18 -11.24 21.00
C ASN A 61 3.11 -11.83 19.59
N ASP A 62 4.25 -12.35 19.13
CA ASP A 62 4.31 -13.23 17.98
C ASP A 62 3.51 -14.52 18.21
N ALA A 63 2.52 -14.75 17.35
CA ALA A 63 1.61 -15.89 17.32
C ALA A 63 2.03 -16.97 16.30
N SER A 64 3.16 -16.79 15.59
CA SER A 64 3.68 -17.81 14.66
C SER A 64 4.25 -19.05 15.35
N GLY A 65 4.57 -18.93 16.65
CA GLY A 65 5.24 -19.97 17.44
C GLY A 65 6.78 -19.87 17.46
N ASN A 66 7.36 -18.87 16.79
CA ASN A 66 8.82 -18.66 16.73
C ASN A 66 9.37 -17.73 17.82
N ALA A 67 8.51 -17.19 18.68
CA ALA A 67 8.85 -16.36 19.84
C ALA A 67 9.57 -15.04 19.50
N HIS A 68 9.31 -14.47 18.32
CA HIS A 68 9.77 -13.11 17.96
C HIS A 68 8.83 -12.05 18.55
N HIS A 69 8.54 -12.10 19.85
CA HIS A 69 7.57 -11.20 20.48
C HIS A 69 7.98 -9.72 20.36
N GLY A 70 7.02 -8.87 20.04
CA GLY A 70 7.19 -7.43 20.05
C GLY A 70 7.14 -6.86 21.46
N THR A 71 7.88 -5.78 21.69
CA THR A 71 7.80 -4.94 22.88
C THR A 71 7.04 -3.67 22.52
N ALA A 72 5.90 -3.44 23.17
CA ALA A 72 5.16 -2.19 23.06
C ALA A 72 5.87 -1.08 23.86
N ASN A 73 6.14 0.05 23.23
CA ASN A 73 6.80 1.21 23.81
C ASN A 73 5.88 2.44 23.70
N GLY A 74 5.88 3.30 24.72
CA GLY A 74 4.97 4.44 24.78
C GLY A 74 3.51 4.02 25.01
N ALA A 75 2.55 4.85 24.59
CA ALA A 75 1.13 4.60 24.84
C ALA A 75 0.47 3.76 23.73
N VAL A 76 0.99 2.55 23.47
CA VAL A 76 0.32 1.56 22.60
C VAL A 76 -0.93 1.05 23.30
N THR A 77 -2.06 1.04 22.59
CA THR A 77 -3.31 0.44 23.08
C THR A 77 -3.84 -0.59 22.08
N TYR A 78 -4.82 -1.40 22.48
CA TYR A 78 -5.41 -2.42 21.62
C TYR A 78 -6.92 -2.19 21.51
N GLY A 79 -7.40 -1.93 20.31
CA GLY A 79 -8.78 -1.57 19.99
C GLY A 79 -9.35 -2.40 18.85
N THR A 80 -10.54 -2.10 18.35
CA THR A 80 -11.15 -2.85 17.25
C THR A 80 -10.27 -2.84 16.00
N GLY A 81 -9.91 -4.04 15.52
CA GLY A 81 -9.13 -4.25 14.31
C GLY A 81 -9.97 -4.64 13.10
N VAL A 82 -9.30 -5.08 12.04
CA VAL A 82 -9.95 -5.73 10.88
C VAL A 82 -10.47 -7.09 11.32
N TYR A 83 -9.66 -7.82 12.11
CA TYR A 83 -10.02 -9.09 12.71
C TYR A 83 -9.66 -9.09 14.20
N GLY A 84 -10.67 -9.06 15.07
CA GLY A 84 -10.42 -8.98 16.51
C GLY A 84 -9.92 -7.60 16.92
N GLN A 85 -8.69 -7.50 17.45
CA GLN A 85 -8.12 -6.24 17.90
C GLN A 85 -6.84 -5.85 17.14
N ALA A 86 -6.69 -4.57 16.86
CA ALA A 86 -5.51 -3.96 16.28
C ALA A 86 -4.68 -3.23 17.35
N ALA A 87 -3.37 -3.08 17.10
CA ALA A 87 -2.53 -2.18 17.86
C ALA A 87 -2.75 -0.75 17.38
N HIS A 88 -3.14 0.12 18.30
CA HIS A 88 -3.26 1.56 18.08
C HIS A 88 -1.98 2.27 18.49
N LEU A 89 -1.52 3.14 17.60
CA LEU A 89 -0.31 3.92 17.65
C LEU A 89 -0.71 5.40 17.63
N ASN A 90 -0.40 6.13 18.70
CA ASN A 90 -0.91 7.47 18.96
C ASN A 90 -0.25 8.61 18.16
N GLY A 91 0.73 8.31 17.30
CA GLY A 91 1.49 9.32 16.56
C GLY A 91 2.41 10.23 17.40
N ALA A 92 2.66 9.90 18.66
CA ALA A 92 3.49 10.71 19.55
C ALA A 92 4.66 9.94 20.17
N ASP A 93 4.40 8.77 20.75
CA ASP A 93 5.41 7.94 21.42
C ASP A 93 5.16 6.43 21.29
N ALA A 94 4.00 6.03 20.76
CA ALA A 94 3.60 4.64 20.64
C ALA A 94 4.28 3.95 19.43
N TYR A 95 5.00 2.87 19.69
CA TYR A 95 5.57 2.00 18.65
C TYR A 95 5.88 0.61 19.21
N ILE A 96 6.09 -0.35 18.32
CA ILE A 96 6.43 -1.73 18.69
C ILE A 96 7.82 -2.06 18.15
N SER A 97 8.71 -2.53 19.03
CA SER A 97 10.03 -3.03 18.67
C SER A 97 10.05 -4.55 18.68
N VAL A 98 10.50 -5.17 17.60
CA VAL A 98 10.70 -6.63 17.53
C VAL A 98 12.19 -6.96 17.56
N GLY A 99 13.01 -6.22 16.82
CA GLY A 99 14.45 -6.49 16.69
C GLY A 99 14.74 -7.51 15.60
N ALA A 100 15.81 -8.29 15.78
CA ALA A 100 16.27 -9.25 14.79
C ALA A 100 15.35 -10.49 14.71
N VAL A 101 15.02 -10.90 13.49
CA VAL A 101 14.19 -12.08 13.17
C VAL A 101 14.90 -13.09 12.27
N GLY A 102 16.18 -12.87 11.99
CA GLY A 102 17.03 -13.77 11.18
C GLY A 102 17.01 -13.49 9.69
N ILE A 103 16.53 -12.33 9.25
CA ILE A 103 16.46 -11.94 7.82
C ILE A 103 17.28 -10.67 7.59
N SER A 104 18.30 -10.75 6.74
CA SER A 104 19.16 -9.61 6.36
C SER A 104 19.67 -9.72 4.92
N GLY A 105 20.37 -8.68 4.47
CA GLY A 105 21.05 -8.64 3.18
C GLY A 105 20.07 -8.84 2.04
N ALA A 106 20.41 -9.77 1.13
CA ALA A 106 19.62 -10.14 -0.04
C ALA A 106 18.77 -11.42 0.15
N ALA A 107 18.53 -11.90 1.38
CA ALA A 107 17.66 -13.06 1.63
C ALA A 107 16.24 -12.93 1.02
N ALA A 108 15.53 -14.01 0.70
CA ALA A 108 14.13 -13.84 0.32
C ALA A 108 13.29 -13.40 1.54
N ARG A 109 12.25 -12.58 1.32
CA ARG A 109 11.32 -12.20 2.40
C ARG A 109 9.97 -11.68 1.90
N THR A 110 9.00 -11.63 2.81
CA THR A 110 7.74 -10.90 2.65
C THR A 110 7.39 -10.18 3.95
N ILE A 111 6.89 -8.94 3.83
CA ILE A 111 6.17 -8.25 4.89
C ILE A 111 4.75 -7.98 4.40
N ALA A 112 3.76 -8.19 5.26
CA ALA A 112 2.36 -7.93 4.95
C ALA A 112 1.62 -7.53 6.23
N GLY A 113 0.56 -6.74 6.11
CA GLY A 113 -0.29 -6.42 7.25
C GLY A 113 -1.31 -5.36 6.90
N TRP A 114 -2.25 -5.15 7.82
CA TRP A 114 -3.27 -4.13 7.71
C TRP A 114 -2.82 -2.84 8.39
N ALA A 115 -3.17 -1.71 7.80
CA ALA A 115 -2.99 -0.41 8.41
C ALA A 115 -4.17 0.52 8.14
N ARG A 116 -4.44 1.41 9.09
CA ARG A 116 -5.40 2.51 8.96
C ARG A 116 -4.84 3.75 9.65
N ALA A 117 -4.79 4.87 8.96
CA ALA A 117 -4.41 6.13 9.57
C ALA A 117 -5.57 6.78 10.34
N ASP A 118 -5.25 7.51 11.40
CA ASP A 118 -6.22 8.35 12.11
C ASP A 118 -6.31 9.77 11.49
N THR A 119 -5.34 10.13 10.65
CA THR A 119 -5.23 11.45 10.04
C THR A 119 -4.49 11.39 8.70
N LEU A 120 -4.81 12.32 7.80
CA LEU A 120 -4.13 12.48 6.51
C LEU A 120 -2.81 13.25 6.64
N THR A 121 -2.54 13.85 7.81
CA THR A 121 -1.32 14.62 8.07
C THR A 121 -0.33 13.78 8.85
N ILE A 122 0.43 12.96 8.13
CA ILE A 122 1.47 12.09 8.69
C ILE A 122 2.83 12.58 8.20
N THR A 123 3.79 12.64 9.12
CA THR A 123 5.17 13.00 8.78
C THR A 123 5.73 12.03 7.76
N ASN A 124 6.46 12.53 6.77
CA ASN A 124 7.07 11.70 5.74
C ASN A 124 8.09 10.72 6.33
N TRP A 125 8.21 9.55 5.70
CA TRP A 125 9.05 8.43 6.14
C TRP A 125 8.71 7.92 7.55
N THR A 126 7.42 7.94 7.88
CA THR A 126 6.92 7.30 9.08
C THR A 126 6.65 5.84 8.77
N ASN A 127 7.40 4.95 9.41
CA ASN A 127 7.24 3.50 9.26
C ASN A 127 5.93 3.02 9.88
N LEU A 128 5.20 2.20 9.11
CA LEU A 128 4.04 1.45 9.58
C LEU A 128 4.53 0.11 10.14
N PHE A 129 5.24 -0.66 9.32
CA PHE A 129 5.87 -1.92 9.73
C PHE A 129 6.93 -2.38 8.72
N GLY A 130 7.97 -3.06 9.21
CA GLY A 130 8.95 -3.74 8.37
C GLY A 130 10.36 -3.70 8.95
N PHE A 131 11.34 -4.00 8.08
CA PHE A 131 12.76 -3.96 8.41
C PHE A 131 13.24 -2.52 8.29
N THR A 132 13.63 -1.94 9.41
CA THR A 132 14.03 -0.54 9.48
C THR A 132 15.39 -0.38 10.14
N ASN A 133 16.00 0.80 9.98
CA ASN A 133 17.36 1.04 10.44
C ASN A 133 17.50 0.88 11.96
N SER A 134 18.71 0.62 12.46
CA SER A 134 19.05 0.80 13.88
C SER A 134 19.73 2.16 14.06
N LEU A 135 19.56 2.80 15.22
CA LEU A 135 20.05 4.16 15.57
C LEU A 135 21.59 4.36 15.48
N THR A 136 22.36 3.42 14.95
CA THR A 136 23.81 3.58 14.79
C THR A 136 24.14 4.27 13.46
N GLU A 137 24.43 5.58 13.56
CA GLU A 137 24.90 6.42 12.46
C GLU A 137 26.07 5.79 11.68
N GLY A 138 26.05 5.93 10.36
CA GLY A 138 27.21 5.67 9.49
C GLY A 138 27.12 4.42 8.60
N GLN A 139 26.07 3.60 8.73
CA GLN A 139 25.72 2.61 7.73
C GLN A 139 24.60 3.21 6.87
N GLY A 140 24.77 3.27 5.53
CA GLY A 140 23.70 3.72 4.64
C GLY A 140 22.40 3.01 4.98
N ASN A 141 21.24 3.68 4.87
CA ASN A 141 20.00 3.03 5.33
C ASN A 141 19.77 1.74 4.53
N ARG A 142 19.29 0.72 5.23
CA ARG A 142 19.18 -0.66 4.76
C ARG A 142 17.79 -1.18 5.09
N SER A 143 16.77 -0.42 4.72
CA SER A 143 15.38 -0.73 5.03
C SER A 143 14.72 -1.62 3.98
N PHE A 144 13.65 -2.27 4.40
CA PHE A 144 12.64 -2.91 3.59
C PHE A 144 11.35 -2.83 4.42
N ASP A 145 10.66 -1.71 4.31
CA ASP A 145 9.53 -1.35 5.17
C ASP A 145 8.37 -0.69 4.40
N ILE A 146 7.18 -0.81 4.97
CA ILE A 146 5.99 -0.09 4.51
C ILE A 146 5.91 1.21 5.30
N GLU A 147 5.89 2.34 4.62
CA GLU A 147 5.91 3.67 5.24
C GLU A 147 4.87 4.62 4.63
N LYS A 148 4.62 5.73 5.34
CA LYS A 148 4.14 6.97 4.71
C LYS A 148 5.26 7.56 3.85
N LEU A 149 5.07 7.62 2.53
CA LEU A 149 6.09 8.09 1.59
C LEU A 149 6.40 9.59 1.69
N GLY A 150 7.62 9.96 1.31
CA GLY A 150 8.12 11.34 1.38
C GLY A 150 8.31 12.05 0.04
N ASN A 151 8.75 11.35 -1.01
CA ASN A 151 9.07 11.95 -2.31
C ASN A 151 7.86 12.08 -3.24
N TRP A 152 6.80 11.30 -2.99
CA TRP A 152 5.62 11.25 -3.86
C TRP A 152 4.36 11.88 -3.27
N ASN A 153 4.38 12.23 -1.97
CA ASN A 153 3.20 12.65 -1.20
C ASN A 153 1.94 11.79 -1.42
N PHE A 154 2.11 10.56 -1.95
CA PHE A 154 1.06 9.76 -2.54
C PHE A 154 0.26 9.04 -1.47
N GLY A 155 0.93 8.54 -0.44
CA GLY A 155 0.29 7.85 0.66
C GLY A 155 1.19 6.76 1.21
N TYR A 156 0.67 5.54 1.29
CA TYR A 156 1.43 4.37 1.72
C TYR A 156 2.32 3.84 0.59
N GLY A 157 3.49 3.31 0.93
CA GLY A 157 4.37 2.71 -0.06
C GLY A 157 5.45 1.84 0.53
N ILE A 158 6.08 1.07 -0.36
CA ILE A 158 7.30 0.32 -0.05
C ILE A 158 8.48 1.27 -0.11
N HIS A 159 9.32 1.22 0.92
CA HIS A 159 10.52 2.01 1.03
C HIS A 159 11.75 1.11 1.21
N VAL A 160 12.79 1.46 0.47
CA VAL A 160 14.16 1.07 0.73
C VAL A 160 15.02 2.33 0.64
N TYR A 161 16.24 2.33 1.13
CA TYR A 161 17.03 3.55 1.08
C TYR A 161 17.25 4.08 -0.33
N GLY A 162 16.98 5.38 -0.51
CA GLY A 162 17.11 6.07 -1.78
C GLY A 162 16.07 5.63 -2.83
N TRP A 163 15.07 4.85 -2.44
CA TRP A 163 14.03 4.39 -3.36
C TRP A 163 12.72 4.09 -2.65
N GLU A 164 11.63 4.57 -3.23
CA GLU A 164 10.29 4.26 -2.73
C GLU A 164 9.32 4.19 -3.89
N ARG A 165 8.30 3.35 -3.76
CA ARG A 165 7.20 3.21 -4.73
C ARG A 165 5.85 3.28 -4.03
N PRO A 166 4.89 4.02 -4.60
CA PRO A 166 3.54 4.09 -4.04
C PRO A 166 2.88 2.71 -4.12
N ILE A 167 2.15 2.37 -3.06
CA ILE A 167 1.21 1.24 -3.07
C ILE A 167 -0.19 1.77 -3.29
N MET A 168 -0.58 2.80 -2.53
CA MET A 168 -1.94 3.35 -2.57
C MET A 168 -1.99 4.77 -1.96
N PRO A 169 -3.06 5.52 -2.24
CA PRO A 169 -3.33 6.79 -1.59
C PRO A 169 -3.40 6.69 -0.06
N LEU A 170 -3.14 7.80 0.63
CA LEU A 170 -3.43 7.90 2.06
C LEU A 170 -4.89 8.30 2.25
N ASP A 171 -5.64 7.46 2.94
CA ASP A 171 -6.97 7.76 3.45
C ASP A 171 -7.10 7.25 4.91
N LEU A 172 -8.35 7.17 5.39
CA LEU A 172 -8.70 6.77 6.75
C LEU A 172 -9.33 5.37 6.80
N ASP A 173 -9.26 4.61 5.71
CA ASP A 173 -9.79 3.25 5.62
C ASP A 173 -8.70 2.21 5.93
N TRP A 174 -9.15 0.99 6.21
CA TRP A 174 -8.25 -0.13 6.42
C TRP A 174 -7.75 -0.65 5.08
N HIS A 175 -6.43 -0.79 4.97
CA HIS A 175 -5.80 -1.36 3.80
C HIS A 175 -4.81 -2.46 4.13
N HIS A 176 -4.81 -3.50 3.30
CA HIS A 176 -3.81 -4.56 3.38
C HIS A 176 -2.62 -4.17 2.50
N LEU A 177 -1.48 -3.91 3.14
CA LEU A 177 -0.24 -3.50 2.49
C LEU A 177 0.76 -4.64 2.55
N ALA A 178 1.42 -4.96 1.43
CA ALA A 178 2.45 -5.98 1.41
C ALA A 178 3.57 -5.70 0.41
N ALA A 179 4.75 -6.27 0.70
CA ALA A 179 5.88 -6.30 -0.21
C ALA A 179 6.65 -7.63 -0.09
N THR A 180 7.09 -8.15 -1.23
CA THR A 180 7.86 -9.38 -1.35
C THR A 180 9.22 -9.08 -1.97
N TYR A 181 10.22 -9.89 -1.64
CA TYR A 181 11.54 -9.87 -2.27
C TYR A 181 12.05 -11.28 -2.49
N ASP A 182 12.33 -11.65 -3.73
CA ASP A 182 12.75 -13.00 -4.11
C ASP A 182 14.27 -13.23 -4.11
N GLY A 183 15.04 -12.22 -3.68
CA GLY A 183 16.49 -12.18 -3.78
C GLY A 183 17.01 -11.32 -4.94
N THR A 184 16.12 -10.90 -5.85
CA THR A 184 16.46 -10.09 -7.03
C THR A 184 15.45 -8.99 -7.33
N THR A 185 14.17 -9.26 -7.09
CA THR A 185 13.03 -8.42 -7.50
C THR A 185 12.17 -8.13 -6.29
N ILE A 186 11.81 -6.85 -6.12
CA ILE A 186 10.79 -6.42 -5.17
C ILE A 186 9.46 -6.39 -5.91
N ALA A 187 8.40 -6.92 -5.31
CA ALA A 187 7.03 -6.70 -5.73
C ALA A 187 6.21 -6.13 -4.56
N TRP A 188 5.25 -5.26 -4.84
CA TRP A 188 4.41 -4.63 -3.81
C TRP A 188 2.94 -4.66 -4.19
N TYR A 189 2.12 -4.70 -3.13
CA TYR A 189 0.72 -5.06 -3.22
C TYR A 189 -0.11 -4.19 -2.28
N GLY A 190 -1.29 -3.79 -2.76
CA GLY A 190 -2.30 -3.04 -2.00
C GLY A 190 -3.64 -3.74 -2.11
N ASP A 191 -4.30 -3.97 -0.99
CA ASP A 191 -5.58 -4.71 -0.88
C ASP A 191 -5.56 -6.03 -1.65
N GLY A 192 -4.48 -6.78 -1.41
CA GLY A 192 -4.25 -8.07 -2.06
C GLY A 192 -3.85 -7.99 -3.53
N ARG A 193 -3.94 -6.85 -4.21
CA ARG A 193 -3.67 -6.67 -5.64
C ARG A 193 -2.20 -6.32 -5.91
N ALA A 194 -1.61 -6.89 -6.95
CA ALA A 194 -0.28 -6.47 -7.43
C ALA A 194 -0.33 -5.02 -7.92
N VAL A 195 0.54 -4.16 -7.38
CA VAL A 195 0.65 -2.75 -7.77
C VAL A 195 1.87 -2.52 -8.65
N GLY A 196 2.97 -3.21 -8.38
CA GLY A 196 4.15 -3.12 -9.23
C GLY A 196 5.28 -4.05 -8.80
N SER A 197 6.32 -4.08 -9.63
CA SER A 197 7.55 -4.82 -9.35
C SER A 197 8.76 -4.13 -10.00
N GLU A 198 9.93 -4.28 -9.38
CA GLU A 198 11.18 -3.72 -9.88
C GLU A 198 12.37 -4.59 -9.45
N ALA A 199 13.29 -4.86 -10.39
CA ALA A 199 14.56 -5.50 -10.07
C ALA A 199 15.41 -4.56 -9.21
N ARG A 200 15.79 -5.01 -8.02
CA ARG A 200 16.51 -4.19 -7.04
C ARG A 200 17.34 -5.04 -6.10
N ALA A 201 18.62 -4.70 -5.97
CA ALA A 201 19.46 -5.33 -4.96
C ALA A 201 19.11 -4.80 -3.57
N LEU A 202 19.03 -5.70 -2.59
CA LEU A 202 18.85 -5.36 -1.17
C LEU A 202 20.10 -5.68 -0.35
N ASP A 203 20.35 -4.85 0.67
CA ASP A 203 21.34 -5.10 1.72
C ASP A 203 20.69 -4.84 3.10
N THR A 204 19.47 -5.33 3.30
CA THR A 204 18.60 -4.95 4.43
C THR A 204 19.20 -5.34 5.79
N VAL A 205 19.03 -4.50 6.82
CA VAL A 205 19.39 -4.87 8.21
C VAL A 205 18.31 -5.72 8.86
N ASP A 206 18.74 -6.61 9.74
CA ASP A 206 17.83 -7.46 10.53
C ASP A 206 17.34 -6.71 11.77
N ASN A 207 16.40 -5.80 11.59
CA ASN A 207 15.77 -5.08 12.68
C ASN A 207 14.33 -4.70 12.29
N VAL A 208 13.37 -5.39 12.91
CA VAL A 208 11.94 -5.16 12.67
C VAL A 208 11.39 -4.19 13.70
N GLN A 209 10.67 -3.18 13.21
CA GLN A 209 9.88 -2.25 14.03
C GLN A 209 8.56 -1.93 13.35
N MET A 210 7.61 -1.46 14.14
CA MET A 210 6.29 -1.05 13.69
C MET A 210 5.90 0.27 14.34
N GLY A 211 5.29 1.16 13.55
CA GLY A 211 4.82 2.48 14.00
C GLY A 211 5.89 3.56 14.11
N LYS A 212 7.17 3.22 13.92
CA LYS A 212 8.29 4.15 14.02
C LYS A 212 9.48 3.64 13.20
N ARG A 213 10.18 4.55 12.52
CA ARG A 213 11.47 4.25 11.87
C ARG A 213 12.58 4.34 12.91
N GLY A 214 13.57 3.46 12.84
CA GLY A 214 14.57 3.40 13.91
C GLY A 214 15.37 4.68 14.09
N ASP A 215 15.74 5.35 12.99
CA ASP A 215 16.61 6.54 12.95
C ASP A 215 15.86 7.89 13.01
N ASN A 216 14.53 7.89 13.13
CA ASN A 216 13.74 9.13 13.16
C ASN A 216 12.92 9.27 14.45
N THR A 217 12.23 10.41 14.57
CA THR A 217 11.33 10.73 15.68
C THR A 217 9.88 10.85 15.23
N ALA A 218 9.54 10.27 14.07
CA ALA A 218 8.20 10.29 13.53
C ALA A 218 7.48 8.99 13.92
N TYR A 219 6.23 9.14 14.36
CA TYR A 219 5.41 8.04 14.87
C TYR A 219 4.12 7.99 14.04
N PHE A 220 3.66 6.78 13.72
CA PHE A 220 2.45 6.58 12.95
C PHE A 220 1.22 6.88 13.81
N PRO A 221 0.35 7.84 13.42
CA PRO A 221 -0.94 8.07 14.06
C PRO A 221 -1.99 7.16 13.39
N GLY A 222 -2.22 5.98 13.94
CA GLY A 222 -3.12 5.02 13.32
C GLY A 222 -3.14 3.67 14.00
N SER A 223 -3.69 2.69 13.32
CA SER A 223 -3.77 1.30 13.77
C SER A 223 -3.09 0.37 12.78
N ILE A 224 -2.45 -0.68 13.28
CA ILE A 224 -1.94 -1.80 12.50
C ILE A 224 -2.55 -3.09 12.99
N ASP A 225 -2.82 -4.01 12.07
CA ASP A 225 -3.43 -5.30 12.38
C ASP A 225 -2.80 -6.43 11.56
N ASP A 226 -2.83 -7.65 12.09
CA ASP A 226 -2.37 -8.87 11.43
C ASP A 226 -1.06 -8.70 10.63
N VAL A 227 0.02 -8.28 11.29
CA VAL A 227 1.32 -8.10 10.62
C VAL A 227 2.03 -9.44 10.49
N TYR A 228 2.45 -9.79 9.28
CA TYR A 228 3.15 -11.03 8.95
C TYR A 228 4.56 -10.76 8.43
N ILE A 229 5.48 -11.65 8.77
CA ILE A 229 6.83 -11.70 8.22
C ILE A 229 7.12 -13.11 7.74
N TYR A 230 7.56 -13.24 6.49
CA TYR A 230 8.01 -14.51 5.91
C TYR A 230 9.46 -14.39 5.43
N ASN A 231 10.21 -15.49 5.47
CA ASN A 231 11.55 -15.62 4.88
C ASN A 231 11.52 -16.14 3.44
N THR A 232 10.36 -16.04 2.79
CA THR A 232 10.12 -16.38 1.40
C THR A 232 9.38 -15.23 0.72
N ALA A 233 9.54 -15.10 -0.60
CA ALA A 233 8.68 -14.24 -1.39
C ALA A 233 7.34 -14.96 -1.63
N LEU A 234 6.26 -14.43 -1.07
CA LEU A 234 4.92 -14.97 -1.28
C LEU A 234 4.41 -14.66 -2.69
N THR A 235 3.59 -15.55 -3.23
CA THR A 235 2.92 -15.37 -4.52
C THR A 235 1.72 -14.45 -4.40
N GLN A 236 1.23 -13.93 -5.54
CA GLN A 236 -0.02 -13.15 -5.59
C GLN A 236 -1.19 -13.86 -4.89
N ALA A 237 -1.39 -15.16 -5.15
CA ALA A 237 -2.47 -15.92 -4.52
C ALA A 237 -2.32 -16.04 -2.98
N GLN A 238 -1.07 -16.06 -2.48
CA GLN A 238 -0.78 -16.05 -1.05
C GLN A 238 -0.97 -14.67 -0.44
N ILE A 239 -0.63 -13.59 -1.15
CA ILE A 239 -0.93 -12.22 -0.72
C ILE A 239 -2.45 -12.00 -0.66
N CYS A 240 -3.21 -12.44 -1.67
CA CYS A 240 -4.67 -12.41 -1.63
C CYS A 240 -5.25 -13.23 -0.48
N TYR A 241 -4.63 -14.37 -0.12
CA TYR A 241 -5.05 -15.16 1.04
C TYR A 241 -4.93 -14.36 2.34
N LEU A 242 -3.82 -13.64 2.53
CA LEU A 242 -3.61 -12.80 3.72
C LEU A 242 -4.57 -11.60 3.75
N ALA A 243 -4.77 -10.94 2.62
CA ALA A 243 -5.74 -9.84 2.48
C ALA A 243 -7.19 -10.29 2.68
N GLY A 244 -7.53 -11.55 2.37
CA GLY A 244 -8.87 -12.10 2.52
C GLY A 244 -9.16 -12.81 3.83
N ALA A 245 -8.25 -12.78 4.81
CA ALA A 245 -8.29 -13.64 6.00
C ALA A 245 -8.60 -15.11 5.68
N GLY A 246 -7.97 -15.62 4.63
CA GLY A 246 -8.11 -16.99 4.19
C GLY A 246 -9.36 -17.31 3.37
N ALA A 247 -10.10 -16.30 2.91
CA ALA A 247 -11.17 -16.50 1.93
C ALA A 247 -10.64 -17.24 0.69
N PRO A 248 -11.30 -18.31 0.21
CA PRO A 248 -10.81 -19.15 -0.91
C PRO A 248 -10.82 -18.41 -2.27
N GLN A 249 -11.52 -17.29 -2.33
CA GLN A 249 -11.56 -16.37 -3.45
C GLN A 249 -11.36 -14.96 -2.91
N TRP A 250 -10.55 -14.18 -3.60
CA TRP A 250 -10.37 -12.76 -3.36
C TRP A 250 -10.90 -11.99 -4.56
N TYR A 251 -11.76 -11.02 -4.31
CA TYR A 251 -12.27 -10.10 -5.34
C TYR A 251 -11.37 -8.88 -5.39
N ALA A 252 -10.74 -8.64 -6.54
CA ALA A 252 -9.90 -7.49 -6.78
C ALA A 252 -10.65 -6.49 -7.67
N PRO A 253 -11.13 -5.35 -7.12
CA PRO A 253 -11.83 -4.36 -7.91
C PRO A 253 -10.88 -3.57 -8.82
N VAL A 254 -11.41 -3.08 -9.94
CA VAL A 254 -10.77 -2.06 -10.78
C VAL A 254 -10.70 -0.77 -9.99
N LEU A 255 -9.48 -0.22 -9.88
CA LEU A 255 -9.22 1.07 -9.23
C LEU A 255 -8.71 2.11 -10.23
N SER A 256 -8.83 1.83 -11.54
CA SER A 256 -8.46 2.79 -12.57
C SER A 256 -9.31 4.05 -12.42
N PRO A 257 -8.71 5.26 -12.43
CA PRO A 257 -9.47 6.50 -12.49
C PRO A 257 -10.25 6.62 -13.81
N ALA A 258 -9.94 5.83 -14.85
CA ALA A 258 -10.68 5.77 -16.09
C ALA A 258 -12.01 5.01 -15.98
N ASN A 259 -12.23 4.26 -14.89
CA ASN A 259 -13.52 3.62 -14.58
C ASN A 259 -14.48 4.66 -13.99
N ILE A 260 -15.08 5.49 -14.84
CA ILE A 260 -15.88 6.67 -14.46
C ILE A 260 -17.39 6.40 -14.46
N SER A 261 -17.83 5.21 -14.90
CA SER A 261 -19.24 4.79 -14.93
C SER A 261 -19.52 3.61 -13.99
N ASP A 262 -20.07 3.88 -12.80
CA ASP A 262 -20.48 2.83 -11.85
C ASP A 262 -21.81 2.14 -12.18
N ALA A 263 -22.43 2.43 -13.34
CA ALA A 263 -23.70 1.84 -13.75
C ALA A 263 -23.52 0.45 -14.40
N GLU A 264 -22.85 -0.44 -13.67
CA GLU A 264 -22.51 -1.79 -14.11
C GLU A 264 -22.93 -2.83 -13.05
N PRO A 265 -23.26 -4.07 -13.43
CA PRO A 265 -23.49 -5.13 -12.46
C PRO A 265 -22.28 -5.31 -11.53
N GLN A 266 -22.53 -5.73 -10.30
CA GLN A 266 -21.47 -6.03 -9.33
C GLN A 266 -20.53 -7.12 -9.88
N GLY A 267 -19.23 -6.80 -9.97
CA GLY A 267 -18.21 -7.70 -10.50
C GLY A 267 -17.95 -7.59 -12.01
N ASP A 268 -18.68 -6.71 -12.71
CA ASP A 268 -18.45 -6.41 -14.12
C ASP A 268 -17.66 -5.10 -14.31
N LYS A 269 -17.26 -4.39 -13.24
CA LYS A 269 -16.65 -3.05 -13.37
C LYS A 269 -15.40 -3.15 -14.22
N VAL A 270 -15.45 -2.54 -15.40
CA VAL A 270 -14.40 -2.64 -16.43
C VAL A 270 -14.30 -1.31 -17.14
N VAL A 271 -13.08 -0.84 -17.39
CA VAL A 271 -12.89 0.36 -18.23
C VAL A 271 -13.35 0.03 -19.65
N ASN A 272 -14.44 0.65 -20.11
CA ASN A 272 -15.10 0.21 -21.35
C ASN A 272 -15.69 1.34 -22.21
N PHE A 273 -16.47 0.96 -23.23
CA PHE A 273 -17.09 1.92 -24.15
C PHE A 273 -18.06 2.90 -23.48
N LYS A 274 -18.66 2.57 -22.32
CA LYS A 274 -19.47 3.50 -21.54
C LYS A 274 -18.62 4.59 -20.90
N ASP A 275 -17.46 4.23 -20.34
CA ASP A 275 -16.49 5.19 -19.83
C ASP A 275 -15.98 6.08 -20.95
N LEU A 276 -15.61 5.49 -22.10
CA LEU A 276 -15.26 6.27 -23.29
C LEU A 276 -16.39 7.23 -23.69
N ALA A 277 -17.64 6.78 -23.69
CA ALA A 277 -18.77 7.62 -24.06
C ALA A 277 -18.94 8.82 -23.12
N LEU A 278 -18.67 8.66 -21.82
CA LEU A 278 -18.68 9.74 -20.84
C LEU A 278 -17.55 10.75 -21.10
N ILE A 279 -16.31 10.27 -21.32
CA ILE A 279 -15.17 11.14 -21.69
C ILE A 279 -15.48 11.92 -22.97
N LEU A 280 -15.93 11.25 -24.03
CA LEU A 280 -16.24 11.87 -25.32
C LEU A 280 -17.39 12.88 -25.21
N ALA A 281 -18.45 12.56 -24.45
CA ALA A 281 -19.56 13.49 -24.22
C ALA A 281 -19.08 14.77 -23.53
N ARG A 282 -18.14 14.64 -22.59
CA ARG A 282 -17.56 15.78 -21.87
C ARG A 282 -16.63 16.61 -22.74
N TRP A 283 -15.79 15.94 -23.54
CA TRP A 283 -14.95 16.60 -24.54
C TRP A 283 -15.78 17.45 -25.52
N LEU A 284 -16.90 16.92 -26.02
CA LEU A 284 -17.80 17.66 -26.93
C LEU A 284 -18.43 18.91 -26.30
N GLN A 285 -18.72 18.89 -24.99
CA GLN A 285 -19.31 20.05 -24.28
C GLN A 285 -18.31 21.18 -24.05
N THR A 286 -17.04 20.86 -23.77
CA THR A 286 -16.00 21.87 -23.54
C THR A 286 -15.52 22.55 -24.81
N GLN A 287 -15.76 21.93 -25.97
CA GLN A 287 -15.32 22.41 -27.27
C GLN A 287 -13.81 22.66 -27.36
N VAL A 288 -13.00 21.94 -26.60
CA VAL A 288 -11.53 21.96 -26.75
C VAL A 288 -11.14 21.04 -27.91
N TRP A 289 -11.46 21.47 -29.14
CA TRP A 289 -11.03 20.83 -30.38
C TRP A 289 -9.55 21.18 -30.64
N PRO A 290 -8.71 20.23 -31.10
CA PRO A 290 -7.26 20.27 -30.96
C PRO A 290 -6.66 21.63 -31.33
N ALA A 291 -5.89 22.19 -30.40
CA ALA A 291 -4.87 23.19 -30.73
C ALA A 291 -3.61 22.43 -31.20
N PRO A 292 -2.96 22.88 -32.29
CA PRO A 292 -1.77 22.25 -32.87
C PRO A 292 -0.56 22.26 -31.94
#